data_AF-A0A0N1L0T1-F1
#
_entry.id   AF-A0A0N1L0T1-F1
#
_cell.length_a   1.000
_cell.length_b   1.000
_cell.length_c   1.000
_cell.angle_alpha   90.00
_cell.angle_beta   90.00
_cell.angle_gamma   90.00
#
_symmetry.space_group_name_H-M   'P 1'
#
loop_
_entity.id
_entity.type
_entity.pdbx_description
1 polymer ?
#
loop_
_entity_poly.entity_id
_entity_poly.type
_entity_poly.pdbx_seq_one_letter_code
_entity_poly.pdbx_strand_id
1 'polypeptide(L)'
;MQRKLPCPPGAARRRAGRAESGPMGIHQIQLRYEATADRLLLQVRSTQAEIYAAWLTRRLVSRLLPPFRQAVMASGLQSVAPHALPVPEARQMLEQAALQRPLPGTQFNQPFQADEQCRHPLGTEPLLADGGELRQGPGAELHLVLQETRGRHIDLGLTPELATAMLRLLEQALEAADWGLPSRAVAAADTLPGEGFAPPGRPLN
;
A
#
# COMPACT_ATOMS: atom_id res chain seq x y z
N MET A 1 -0.61 -31.49 -65.35
CA MET A 1 0.55 -31.96 -64.55
C MET A 1 1.17 -30.75 -63.88
N GLN A 2 0.95 -30.51 -62.58
CA GLN A 2 1.87 -29.76 -61.72
C GLN A 2 1.72 -30.27 -60.28
N ARG A 3 2.88 -30.51 -59.67
CA ARG A 3 3.09 -31.36 -58.49
C ARG A 3 2.95 -30.55 -57.20
N LYS A 4 2.30 -31.19 -56.23
CA LYS A 4 2.56 -31.19 -54.79
C LYS A 4 3.87 -30.48 -54.37
N LEU A 5 3.84 -29.61 -53.36
CA LEU A 5 4.55 -29.82 -52.09
C LEU A 5 3.99 -28.90 -50.98
N PRO A 6 4.05 -29.33 -49.70
CA PRO A 6 3.26 -28.81 -48.58
C PRO A 6 3.93 -27.67 -47.80
N CYS A 7 3.11 -26.87 -47.11
CA CYS A 7 3.53 -25.91 -46.10
C CYS A 7 4.28 -26.61 -44.94
N PRO A 8 5.38 -26.03 -44.44
CA PRO A 8 6.06 -26.54 -43.24
C PRO A 8 5.31 -26.12 -41.95
N PRO A 9 5.29 -26.97 -40.91
CA PRO A 9 4.89 -26.59 -39.56
C PRO A 9 6.11 -26.12 -38.75
N GLY A 10 5.90 -25.16 -37.86
CA GLY A 10 6.79 -24.94 -36.71
C GLY A 10 7.63 -23.67 -36.75
N ALA A 11 7.11 -22.64 -36.09
CA ALA A 11 7.88 -21.81 -35.17
C ALA A 11 6.90 -20.98 -34.33
N ALA A 12 6.21 -21.64 -33.40
CA ALA A 12 5.57 -20.94 -32.29
C ALA A 12 6.69 -20.32 -31.44
N ARG A 13 7.15 -19.13 -31.84
CA ARG A 13 7.95 -18.26 -30.99
C ARG A 13 7.08 -17.96 -29.78
N ARG A 14 7.38 -18.61 -28.66
CA ARG A 14 6.94 -18.20 -27.33
C ARG A 14 7.30 -16.72 -27.20
N ARG A 15 6.29 -15.85 -27.32
CA ARG A 15 6.43 -14.47 -26.90
C ARG A 15 6.70 -14.53 -25.40
N ALA A 16 7.95 -14.27 -25.01
CA ALA A 16 8.24 -13.86 -23.65
C ALA A 16 7.26 -12.71 -23.35
N GLY A 17 6.42 -12.91 -22.35
CA GLY A 17 5.46 -11.92 -21.90
C GLY A 17 6.20 -10.65 -21.57
N ARG A 18 6.13 -9.68 -22.47
CA ARG A 18 6.41 -8.29 -22.15
C ARG A 18 5.33 -7.92 -21.15
N ALA A 19 5.67 -7.84 -19.86
CA ALA A 19 4.80 -7.22 -18.88
C ALA A 19 4.64 -5.76 -19.32
N GLU A 20 3.54 -5.48 -20.01
CA GLU A 20 3.13 -4.13 -20.34
C GLU A 20 2.59 -3.47 -19.07
N SER A 21 3.47 -3.06 -18.16
CA SER A 21 3.10 -2.18 -17.05
C SER A 21 3.02 -0.74 -17.58
N GLY A 22 1.91 -0.43 -18.24
CA GLY A 22 1.40 0.94 -18.29
C GLY A 22 0.71 1.29 -16.97
N PRO A 23 0.46 2.57 -16.68
CA PRO A 23 -0.24 2.99 -15.45
C PRO A 23 -1.64 2.34 -15.41
N MET A 24 -1.83 1.42 -14.49
CA MET A 24 -3.06 0.65 -14.34
C MET A 24 -4.06 1.43 -13.49
N GLY A 25 -5.28 1.63 -13.97
CA GLY A 25 -6.35 2.22 -13.16
C GLY A 25 -6.73 1.28 -12.01
N ILE A 26 -6.58 1.73 -10.76
CA ILE A 26 -6.87 0.92 -9.57
C ILE A 26 -8.33 1.09 -9.15
N HIS A 27 -9.06 -0.02 -8.99
CA HIS A 27 -10.46 -0.02 -8.57
C HIS A 27 -10.62 -0.39 -7.08
N GLN A 28 -9.88 -1.40 -6.61
CA GLN A 28 -9.88 -1.83 -5.21
C GLN A 28 -8.47 -2.24 -4.77
N ILE A 29 -8.14 -1.97 -3.51
CA ILE A 29 -6.90 -2.42 -2.86
C ILE A 29 -7.28 -3.09 -1.54
N GLN A 30 -6.66 -4.23 -1.25
CA GLN A 30 -6.75 -4.92 0.02
C GLN A 30 -5.36 -5.32 0.51
N LEU A 31 -5.15 -5.21 1.82
CA LEU A 31 -3.95 -5.67 2.48
C LEU A 31 -4.34 -6.56 3.67
N ARG A 32 -3.78 -7.75 3.75
CA ARG A 32 -4.05 -8.70 4.84
C ARG A 32 -2.75 -9.19 5.45
N TYR A 33 -2.74 -9.36 6.77
CA TYR A 33 -1.64 -10.02 7.45
C TYR A 33 -1.86 -11.53 7.52
N GLU A 34 -0.82 -12.29 7.20
CA GLU A 34 -0.77 -13.74 7.33
C GLU A 34 0.27 -14.10 8.39
N ALA A 35 -0.21 -14.59 9.53
CA ALA A 35 0.61 -14.81 10.73
C ALA A 35 1.55 -16.02 10.61
N THR A 36 1.21 -17.03 9.82
CA THR A 36 1.99 -18.27 9.70
C THR A 36 3.33 -18.01 8.99
N ALA A 37 3.28 -17.23 7.91
CA ALA A 37 4.44 -16.90 7.07
C ALA A 37 5.10 -15.57 7.44
N ASP A 38 4.54 -14.83 8.41
CA ASP A 38 4.98 -13.49 8.83
C ASP A 38 5.06 -12.51 7.64
N ARG A 39 3.97 -12.43 6.85
CA ARG A 39 3.91 -11.65 5.60
C ARG A 39 2.59 -10.93 5.44
N LEU A 40 2.62 -9.83 4.67
CA LEU A 40 1.41 -9.14 4.22
C LEU A 40 1.06 -9.56 2.79
N LEU A 41 -0.20 -9.89 2.52
CA LEU A 41 -0.75 -10.08 1.19
C LEU A 41 -1.36 -8.77 0.70
N LEU A 42 -0.74 -8.14 -0.29
CA LEU A 42 -1.31 -7.04 -1.06
C LEU A 42 -2.09 -7.61 -2.24
N GLN A 43 -3.35 -7.22 -2.38
CA GLN A 43 -4.19 -7.54 -3.53
C GLN A 43 -4.74 -6.25 -4.13
N VAL A 44 -4.61 -6.11 -5.44
CA VAL A 44 -5.08 -4.96 -6.19
C VAL A 44 -5.95 -5.46 -7.33
N ARG A 45 -7.16 -4.92 -7.43
CA ARG A 45 -8.06 -5.12 -8.56
C ARG A 45 -8.00 -3.88 -9.45
N SER A 46 -7.64 -4.06 -10.71
CA SER A 46 -7.69 -2.99 -11.71
C SER A 46 -9.14 -2.73 -12.16
N THR A 47 -9.37 -1.57 -12.78
CA THR A 47 -10.63 -1.24 -13.44
C THR A 47 -10.97 -2.17 -14.61
N GLN A 48 -9.99 -2.93 -15.10
CA GLN A 48 -10.15 -3.93 -16.17
C GLN A 48 -10.44 -5.34 -15.63
N ALA A 49 -10.85 -5.44 -14.35
CA ALA A 49 -11.08 -6.71 -13.66
C ALA A 49 -9.86 -7.63 -13.66
N GLU A 50 -8.66 -7.06 -13.55
CA GLU A 50 -7.42 -7.83 -13.38
C GLU A 50 -7.00 -7.81 -11.92
N ILE A 51 -6.60 -8.97 -11.38
CA ILE A 51 -6.10 -9.10 -10.02
C ILE A 51 -4.60 -9.27 -10.03
N TYR A 52 -3.94 -8.36 -9.32
CA TYR A 52 -2.53 -8.39 -9.02
C TYR A 52 -2.37 -8.68 -7.53
N ALA A 53 -1.58 -9.68 -7.18
CA ALA A 53 -1.36 -10.07 -5.79
C ALA A 53 0.13 -10.20 -5.49
N ALA A 54 0.58 -9.63 -4.37
CA ALA A 54 1.97 -9.63 -3.95
C ALA A 54 2.11 -9.95 -2.45
N TRP A 55 3.04 -10.83 -2.11
CA TRP A 55 3.53 -11.02 -0.76
C TRP A 55 4.60 -9.99 -0.44
N LEU A 56 4.37 -9.23 0.63
CA LEU A 56 5.32 -8.29 1.21
C LEU A 56 5.89 -8.90 2.49
N THR A 57 7.22 -9.04 2.52
CA THR A 57 7.93 -9.52 3.72
C THR A 57 8.14 -8.38 4.71
N ARG A 58 8.30 -8.73 6.00
CA ARG A 58 8.68 -7.77 7.05
C ARG A 58 9.85 -6.88 6.66
N ARG A 59 10.93 -7.45 6.10
CA ARG A 59 12.12 -6.72 5.64
C ARG A 59 11.82 -5.76 4.49
N LEU A 60 10.94 -6.13 3.56
CA LEU A 60 10.56 -5.24 2.46
C LEU A 60 9.73 -4.06 3.00
N VAL A 61 8.73 -4.34 3.83
CA VAL A 61 7.86 -3.32 4.43
C VAL A 61 8.66 -2.36 5.30
N SER A 62 9.58 -2.87 6.14
CA SER A 62 10.41 -2.02 7.00
C SER A 62 11.29 -1.04 6.22
N ARG A 63 11.73 -1.41 5.00
CA ARG A 63 12.51 -0.54 4.12
C ARG A 63 11.66 0.46 3.35
N LEU A 64 10.47 0.05 2.91
CA LEU A 64 9.57 0.89 2.10
C LEU A 64 8.75 1.86 2.94
N LEU A 65 8.41 1.53 4.18
CA LEU A 65 7.51 2.32 5.01
C LEU A 65 8.01 3.76 5.27
N PRO A 66 9.27 4.01 5.67
CA PRO A 66 9.75 5.38 5.89
C PRO A 66 9.71 6.28 4.64
N PRO A 67 10.27 5.90 3.47
CA PRO A 67 10.18 6.74 2.27
C PRO A 67 8.74 6.87 1.75
N PHE A 68 7.91 5.83 1.91
CA PHE A 68 6.50 5.92 1.51
C PHE A 68 5.74 6.96 2.32
N ARG A 69 5.93 6.98 3.65
CA ARG A 69 5.37 8.01 4.53
C ARG A 69 5.82 9.40 4.13
N GLN A 70 7.11 9.61 3.93
CA GLN A 70 7.65 10.91 3.53
C GLN A 70 7.03 11.40 2.22
N ALA A 71 6.87 10.51 1.23
CA ALA A 71 6.24 10.84 -0.04
C ALA A 71 4.77 11.24 0.12
N VAL A 72 3.99 10.48 0.89
CA VAL A 72 2.57 10.79 1.17
C VAL A 72 2.44 12.13 1.90
N MET A 73 3.28 12.38 2.90
CA MET A 73 3.25 13.65 3.66
C MET A 73 3.65 14.84 2.82
N ALA A 74 4.66 14.70 1.95
CA ALA A 74 5.06 15.76 1.03
C ALA A 74 3.91 16.15 0.08
N SER A 75 3.19 15.17 -0.48
CA SER A 75 2.04 15.42 -1.34
C SER A 75 0.86 16.04 -0.57
N GLY A 76 0.61 15.60 0.67
CA GLY A 76 -0.43 16.16 1.53
C GLY A 76 -0.15 17.62 1.93
N LEU A 77 1.10 17.94 2.29
CA LEU A 77 1.50 19.29 2.68
C LEU A 77 1.40 20.28 1.52
N GLN A 78 1.79 19.88 0.31
CA GLN A 78 1.62 20.71 -0.89
C GLN A 78 0.14 21.04 -1.16
N SER A 79 -0.78 20.13 -0.82
CA SER A 79 -2.22 20.32 -0.98
C SER A 79 -2.83 21.25 0.08
N VAL A 80 -2.26 21.29 1.30
CA VAL A 80 -2.83 22.05 2.44
C VAL A 80 -2.15 23.42 2.61
N ALA A 81 -0.84 23.50 2.42
CA ALA A 81 -0.07 24.72 2.66
C ALA A 81 1.15 24.79 1.72
N PRO A 82 0.96 25.22 0.45
CA PRO A 82 2.04 25.26 -0.55
C PRO A 82 3.20 26.21 -0.19
N HIS A 83 3.06 27.05 0.84
CA HIS A 83 4.06 28.05 1.26
C HIS A 83 4.41 28.05 2.76
N ALA A 84 3.95 27.07 3.53
CA ALA A 84 4.30 27.02 4.96
C ALA A 84 5.58 26.21 5.18
N LEU A 85 6.49 26.73 6.00
CA LEU A 85 7.53 25.96 6.69
C LEU A 85 6.99 25.62 8.09
N PRO A 86 6.18 24.56 8.26
CA PRO A 86 5.63 24.23 9.57
C PRO A 86 6.76 23.86 10.55
N VAL A 87 6.64 24.38 11.77
CA VAL A 87 7.39 23.93 12.96
C VAL A 87 7.13 22.43 13.23
N PRO A 88 8.03 21.69 13.90
CA PRO A 88 7.94 20.23 14.04
C PRO A 88 6.61 19.73 14.62
N GLU A 89 6.05 20.41 15.62
CA GLU A 89 4.74 20.06 16.20
C GLU A 89 3.57 20.33 15.24
N ALA A 90 3.62 21.43 14.47
CA ALA A 90 2.62 21.73 13.45
C ALA A 90 2.69 20.75 12.26
N ARG A 91 3.89 20.22 11.94
CA ARG A 91 4.03 19.14 10.96
C ARG A 91 3.24 17.92 11.39
N GLN A 92 3.44 17.45 12.63
CA GLN A 92 2.74 16.26 13.12
C GLN A 92 1.22 16.44 13.09
N MET A 93 0.71 17.62 13.46
CA MET A 93 -0.73 17.90 13.38
C MET A 93 -1.25 17.96 11.94
N LEU A 94 -0.51 18.58 11.02
CA LEU A 94 -0.88 18.65 9.60
C LEU A 94 -0.80 17.28 8.92
N GLU A 95 0.22 16.49 9.27
CA GLU A 95 0.40 15.10 8.84
C GLU A 95 -0.79 14.25 9.28
N GLN A 96 -1.21 14.37 10.54
CA GLN A 96 -2.41 13.71 11.04
C GLN A 96 -3.66 14.15 10.27
N ALA A 97 -3.85 15.46 10.06
CA ALA A 97 -4.98 16.00 9.32
C ALA A 97 -5.03 15.54 7.85
N ALA A 98 -3.88 15.44 7.18
CA ALA A 98 -3.79 14.96 5.81
C ALA A 98 -4.21 13.48 5.69
N LEU A 99 -3.81 12.64 6.65
CA LEU A 99 -4.20 11.22 6.69
C LEU A 99 -5.66 11.00 7.10
N GLN A 100 -6.25 11.91 7.88
CA GLN A 100 -7.65 11.84 8.35
C GLN A 100 -8.67 12.25 7.28
N ARG A 101 -8.23 12.81 6.14
CA ARG A 101 -9.14 13.26 5.08
C ARG A 101 -10.01 12.09 4.57
N PRO A 102 -11.33 12.30 4.39
CA PRO A 102 -12.20 11.33 3.73
C PRO A 102 -11.67 11.06 2.32
N LEU A 103 -11.48 9.79 1.98
CA LEU A 103 -10.93 9.37 0.68
C LEU A 103 -12.09 9.10 -0.29
N PRO A 104 -12.31 9.93 -1.32
CA PRO A 104 -13.28 9.65 -2.35
C PRO A 104 -12.77 8.59 -3.35
N GLY A 105 -13.68 7.79 -3.89
CA GLY A 105 -13.46 7.09 -5.16
C GLY A 105 -12.93 5.66 -5.11
N THR A 106 -12.40 5.15 -3.99
CA THR A 106 -11.91 3.76 -3.91
C THR A 106 -12.56 3.00 -2.76
N GLN A 107 -13.01 1.77 -3.04
CA GLN A 107 -13.77 0.96 -2.09
C GLN A 107 -12.83 0.21 -1.13
N PHE A 108 -12.19 0.95 -0.21
CA PHE A 108 -11.22 0.38 0.75
C PHE A 108 -11.86 -0.44 1.86
N ASN A 109 -13.13 -0.16 2.19
CA ASN A 109 -13.85 -0.81 3.28
C ASN A 109 -14.87 -1.86 2.79
N GLN A 110 -14.88 -2.16 1.49
CA GLN A 110 -15.74 -3.20 0.94
C GLN A 110 -14.99 -4.53 0.88
N PRO A 111 -15.69 -5.68 1.00
CA PRO A 111 -15.06 -6.97 0.79
C PRO A 111 -14.42 -7.01 -0.60
N PHE A 112 -13.17 -7.48 -0.66
CA PHE A 112 -12.44 -7.59 -1.92
C PHE A 112 -13.16 -8.57 -2.84
N GLN A 113 -13.54 -8.09 -4.01
CA GLN A 113 -14.32 -8.86 -4.98
C GLN A 113 -13.36 -9.55 -5.95
N ALA A 114 -13.08 -10.82 -5.68
CA ALA A 114 -12.35 -11.70 -6.58
C ALA A 114 -13.31 -12.68 -7.24
N ASP A 115 -14.01 -12.23 -8.28
CA ASP A 115 -14.90 -13.07 -9.08
C ASP A 115 -14.11 -13.98 -10.04
N GLU A 116 -14.68 -15.12 -10.45
CA GLU A 116 -14.07 -16.05 -11.43
C GLU A 116 -13.77 -15.41 -12.79
N GLN A 117 -14.40 -14.27 -13.08
CA GLN A 117 -14.20 -13.47 -14.29
C GLN A 117 -12.92 -12.62 -14.23
N CYS A 118 -12.29 -12.51 -13.06
CA CYS A 118 -11.08 -11.72 -12.91
C CYS A 118 -9.90 -12.38 -13.60
N ARG A 119 -9.14 -11.60 -14.37
CA ARG A 119 -7.93 -12.07 -15.05
C ARG A 119 -6.73 -11.94 -14.12
N HIS A 120 -5.82 -12.90 -14.20
CA HIS A 120 -4.60 -12.94 -13.40
C HIS A 120 -3.38 -12.82 -14.31
N PRO A 121 -3.03 -11.59 -14.76
CA PRO A 121 -1.97 -11.37 -15.75
C PRO A 121 -0.59 -11.85 -15.28
N LEU A 122 -0.34 -11.84 -13.96
CA LEU A 122 0.91 -12.34 -13.35
C LEU A 122 0.79 -13.79 -12.84
N GLY A 123 -0.30 -14.47 -13.16
CA GLY A 123 -0.66 -15.78 -12.63
C GLY A 123 -1.46 -15.70 -11.33
N THR A 124 -2.02 -16.83 -10.93
CA THR A 124 -2.82 -16.97 -9.70
C THR A 124 -1.95 -17.01 -8.44
N GLU A 125 -0.68 -17.39 -8.58
CA GLU A 125 0.30 -17.34 -7.49
C GLU A 125 0.75 -15.89 -7.25
N PRO A 126 0.52 -15.32 -6.04
CA PRO A 126 0.99 -13.98 -5.72
C PRO A 126 2.51 -13.88 -5.88
N LEU A 127 3.01 -12.78 -6.44
CA LEU A 127 4.47 -12.61 -6.51
C LEU A 127 5.07 -12.50 -5.11
N LEU A 128 6.26 -13.03 -4.90
CA LEU A 128 7.01 -12.75 -3.68
C LEU A 128 7.94 -11.56 -3.92
N ALA A 129 7.56 -10.39 -3.44
CA ALA A 129 8.38 -9.19 -3.63
C ALA A 129 9.65 -9.28 -2.76
N ASP A 130 10.82 -9.28 -3.41
CA ASP A 130 12.13 -9.20 -2.74
C ASP A 130 12.73 -7.78 -2.81
N GLY A 131 12.30 -7.00 -3.81
CA GLY A 131 12.62 -5.59 -3.99
C GLY A 131 11.37 -4.73 -4.16
N GLY A 132 11.52 -3.45 -3.83
CA GLY A 132 10.51 -2.45 -4.12
C GLY A 132 11.11 -1.07 -4.18
N GLU A 133 10.51 -0.22 -5.01
CA GLU A 133 10.95 1.14 -5.28
C GLU A 133 9.75 2.09 -5.28
N LEU A 134 9.98 3.31 -4.83
CA LEU A 134 9.03 4.41 -4.90
C LEU A 134 9.55 5.44 -5.91
N ARG A 135 8.79 5.67 -6.97
CA ARG A 135 9.11 6.63 -8.02
C ARG A 135 8.08 7.74 -8.03
N GLN A 136 8.52 8.99 -8.16
CA GLN A 136 7.59 10.11 -8.33
C GLN A 136 7.15 10.18 -9.79
N GLY A 137 5.84 10.17 -10.00
CA GLY A 137 5.19 10.40 -11.28
C GLY A 137 4.88 11.88 -11.51
N PRO A 138 4.36 12.24 -12.69
CA PRO A 138 3.90 13.60 -12.98
C PRO A 138 2.72 13.98 -12.07
N GLY A 139 2.61 15.25 -11.68
CA GLY A 139 1.43 15.77 -10.98
C GLY A 139 1.22 15.22 -9.55
N ALA A 140 2.29 14.93 -8.81
CA ALA A 140 2.27 14.35 -7.46
C ALA A 140 1.73 12.90 -7.38
N GLU A 141 1.61 12.21 -8.51
CA GLU A 141 1.39 10.77 -8.55
C GLU A 141 2.63 10.03 -8.00
N LEU A 142 2.40 8.92 -7.30
CA LEU A 142 3.45 8.11 -6.72
C LEU A 142 3.35 6.69 -7.26
N HIS A 143 4.43 6.19 -7.83
CA HIS A 143 4.52 4.82 -8.33
C HIS A 143 5.17 3.91 -7.29
N LEU A 144 4.44 2.90 -6.83
CA LEU A 144 5.00 1.81 -6.03
C LEU A 144 5.32 0.63 -6.97
N VAL A 145 6.61 0.41 -7.20
CA VAL A 145 7.10 -0.73 -7.98
C VAL A 145 7.49 -1.84 -7.03
N LEU A 146 6.90 -3.03 -7.21
CA LEU A 146 7.27 -4.25 -6.51
C LEU A 146 7.87 -5.22 -7.51
N GLN A 147 9.01 -5.82 -7.17
CA GLN A 147 9.76 -6.68 -8.06
C GLN A 147 10.15 -7.99 -7.38
N GLU A 148 10.11 -9.05 -8.19
CA GLU A 148 10.57 -10.39 -7.83
C GLU A 148 11.77 -10.77 -8.72
N THR A 149 12.74 -11.46 -8.13
CA THR A 149 13.98 -11.92 -8.77
C THR A 149 13.71 -12.76 -10.02
N ARG A 150 12.54 -13.43 -10.09
CA ARG A 150 12.09 -14.20 -11.26
C ARG A 150 11.62 -13.34 -12.44
N GLY A 151 11.73 -12.01 -12.35
CA GLY A 151 11.43 -11.05 -13.41
C GLY A 151 10.00 -10.53 -13.44
N ARG A 152 9.12 -11.00 -12.55
CA ARG A 152 7.77 -10.43 -12.37
C ARG A 152 7.88 -9.11 -11.63
N HIS A 153 7.10 -8.12 -12.05
CA HIS A 153 6.96 -6.85 -11.34
C HIS A 153 5.52 -6.36 -11.39
N ILE A 154 5.14 -5.54 -10.42
CA ILE A 154 3.91 -4.75 -10.41
C ILE A 154 4.31 -3.29 -10.29
N ASP A 155 3.79 -2.44 -11.17
CA ASP A 155 3.87 -0.98 -11.05
C ASP A 155 2.48 -0.44 -10.68
N LEU A 156 2.34 0.10 -9.48
CA LEU A 156 1.09 0.68 -8.99
C LEU A 156 1.18 2.20 -9.04
N GLY A 157 0.45 2.82 -9.95
CA GLY A 157 0.24 4.28 -9.96
C GLY A 157 -0.73 4.68 -8.85
N LEU A 158 -0.25 5.44 -7.88
CA LEU A 158 -1.03 5.89 -6.72
C LEU A 158 -1.23 7.40 -6.83
N THR A 159 -2.48 7.82 -7.02
CA THR A 159 -2.85 9.22 -6.82
C THR A 159 -2.57 9.65 -5.37
N PRO A 160 -2.43 10.94 -5.05
CA PRO A 160 -2.17 11.39 -3.67
C PRO A 160 -3.17 10.84 -2.64
N GLU A 161 -4.44 10.74 -3.02
CA GLU A 161 -5.51 10.17 -2.21
C GLU A 161 -5.29 8.65 -2.03
N LEU A 162 -5.04 7.93 -3.12
CA LEU A 162 -4.80 6.49 -3.07
C LEU A 162 -3.53 6.13 -2.28
N ALA A 163 -2.47 6.92 -2.39
CA ALA A 163 -1.24 6.76 -1.62
C ALA A 163 -1.50 6.94 -0.12
N THR A 164 -2.30 7.95 0.25
CA THR A 164 -2.76 8.16 1.63
C THR A 164 -3.58 6.98 2.14
N ALA A 165 -4.50 6.46 1.34
CA ALA A 165 -5.30 5.29 1.70
C ALA A 165 -4.46 4.03 1.88
N MET A 166 -3.54 3.78 0.96
CA MET A 166 -2.63 2.64 1.01
C MET A 166 -1.72 2.71 2.25
N LEU A 167 -1.26 3.90 2.62
CA LEU A 167 -0.50 4.09 3.86
C LEU A 167 -1.34 3.72 5.08
N ARG A 168 -2.61 4.15 5.14
CA ARG A 168 -3.51 3.78 6.25
C ARG A 168 -3.75 2.28 6.33
N LEU A 169 -3.97 1.61 5.19
CA LEU A 169 -4.13 0.15 5.14
C LEU A 169 -2.85 -0.56 5.62
N LEU A 170 -1.69 -0.05 5.23
CA LEU A 170 -0.40 -0.58 5.68
C LEU A 170 -0.22 -0.40 7.18
N GLU A 171 -0.55 0.77 7.74
CA GLU A 171 -0.49 1.01 9.18
C GLU A 171 -1.41 0.05 9.97
N GLN A 172 -2.65 -0.13 9.52
CA GLN A 172 -3.60 -1.05 10.15
C GLN A 172 -3.12 -2.50 10.08
N ALA A 173 -2.58 -2.92 8.95
CA ALA A 173 -2.04 -4.27 8.79
C ALA A 173 -0.77 -4.48 9.65
N LEU A 174 0.02 -3.44 9.86
CA LEU A 174 1.19 -3.47 10.74
C LEU A 174 0.84 -3.54 12.22
N GLU A 175 -0.26 -2.91 12.64
CA GLU A 175 -0.80 -3.09 14.01
C GLU A 175 -1.17 -4.55 14.27
N ALA A 176 -1.81 -5.22 13.30
CA ALA A 176 -2.13 -6.64 13.40
C ALA A 176 -0.89 -7.55 13.33
N ALA A 177 0.18 -7.09 12.65
CA ALA A 177 1.40 -7.85 12.49
C ALA A 177 2.35 -7.78 13.70
N ASP A 178 2.21 -6.74 14.54
CA ASP A 178 3.05 -6.51 15.73
C ASP A 178 4.56 -6.57 15.45
N TRP A 179 4.98 -6.09 14.28
CA TRP A 179 6.39 -6.18 13.86
C TRP A 179 7.34 -5.22 14.60
N GLY A 180 6.84 -4.44 15.56
CA GLY A 180 7.59 -3.38 16.24
C GLY A 180 8.11 -2.29 15.29
N LEU A 181 7.59 -2.25 14.06
CA LEU A 181 7.79 -1.11 13.17
C LEU A 181 6.97 0.04 13.74
N PRO A 182 7.39 1.29 13.52
CA PRO A 182 6.61 2.43 13.98
C PRO A 182 5.33 2.51 13.14
N SER A 183 4.36 1.59 13.26
CA SER A 183 2.96 1.87 12.91
C SER A 183 2.53 3.04 13.79
N ARG A 184 1.68 3.93 13.27
CA ARG A 184 1.21 5.14 13.95
C ARG A 184 1.04 4.91 15.45
N ALA A 185 2.06 5.22 16.24
CA ALA A 185 1.98 5.05 17.67
C ALA A 185 0.87 6.01 18.08
N VAL A 186 -0.25 5.44 18.52
CA VAL A 186 -1.37 6.16 19.06
C VAL A 186 -0.82 6.93 20.24
N ALA A 187 -0.49 8.20 20.01
CA ALA A 187 -0.35 9.17 21.09
C ALA A 187 -1.76 9.47 21.58
N ALA A 188 -2.35 8.55 22.33
CA ALA A 188 -3.54 8.82 23.12
C ALA A 188 -3.59 7.89 24.33
N ALA A 189 -3.37 8.51 25.49
CA ALA A 189 -3.99 8.18 26.77
C ALA A 189 -3.58 6.88 27.46
N ASP A 190 -2.45 6.92 28.17
CA ASP A 190 -2.46 6.48 29.57
C ASP A 190 -1.42 7.28 30.38
N THR A 191 -1.79 8.52 30.73
CA THR A 191 -1.29 9.14 31.96
C THR A 191 -2.33 10.16 32.41
N LEU A 192 -3.42 9.67 33.00
CA LEU A 192 -4.04 10.43 34.07
C LEU A 192 -3.20 10.17 35.32
N PRO A 193 -2.38 11.12 35.82
CA PRO A 193 -1.98 11.03 37.21
C PRO A 193 -3.27 11.15 38.03
N GLY A 194 -3.61 10.09 38.74
CA GLY A 194 -4.71 10.11 39.71
C GLY A 194 -4.45 11.22 40.71
N GLU A 195 -5.10 12.37 40.50
CA GLU A 195 -5.19 13.44 41.49
C GLU A 195 -5.93 12.90 42.71
N GLY A 196 -5.34 13.16 43.87
CA GLY A 196 -5.62 12.48 45.11
C GLY A 196 -7.06 12.62 45.58
N PHE A 197 -7.70 11.47 45.78
CA PHE A 197 -8.82 11.37 46.70
C PHE A 197 -8.28 11.44 48.13
N ALA A 198 -8.25 12.65 48.71
CA ALA A 198 -8.04 12.84 50.14
C ALA A 198 -9.38 12.61 50.88
N PRO A 199 -9.49 11.62 51.78
CA PRO A 199 -10.67 11.51 52.62
C PRO A 199 -10.64 12.57 53.74
N PRO A 200 -11.76 13.22 54.09
CA PRO A 200 -11.83 14.13 55.23
C PRO A 200 -11.80 13.33 56.54
N GLY A 201 -10.63 13.26 57.18
CA GLY A 201 -10.43 12.72 58.52
C GLY A 201 -10.64 13.79 59.60
N ARG A 202 -11.62 13.53 60.47
CA ARG A 202 -12.13 14.28 61.64
C ARG A 202 -11.15 15.15 62.45
N PRO A 203 -11.65 16.23 63.11
CA PRO A 203 -10.91 16.95 64.14
C PRO A 203 -10.79 16.11 65.43
N LEU A 204 -9.59 16.12 66.04
CA LEU A 204 -9.35 15.63 67.39
C LEU A 204 -9.45 16.81 68.37
N ASN A 205 -10.25 16.57 69.40
CA ASN A 205 -10.28 17.28 70.69
C ASN A 205 -9.06 16.88 71.51
#